data_AF-A0A1W9L984-F1
#
_entry.id   AF-A0A1W9L984-F1
#
_cell.length_a   1.000
_cell.length_b   1.000
_cell.length_c   1.000
_cell.angle_alpha   90.00
_cell.angle_beta   90.00
_cell.angle_gamma   90.00
#
_symmetry.space_group_name_H-M   'P 1'
#
loop_
_entity.id
_entity.type
_entity.pdbx_description
1 polymer ?
#
loop_
_entity_poly.entity_id
_entity_poly.type
_entity_poly.pdbx_seq_one_letter_code
_entity_poly.pdbx_strand_id
1 'polypeptide(L)'
;MLILAPSVLAATDCFVQTDIPQTECQALVDLYNSTNGPSWTDSPANNWNVTNTPCSWTGVICGIGVVTQIQRSSRNLVGTLPSSLSTLTNLRSLNLNWNQLTGTIPDLSATALAAPNVYLNCNRFTGETGT
;
A
#
# COMPACT_ATOMS: atom_id res chain seq x y z
N MET A 1 39.03 -5.13 -4.95
CA MET A 1 38.33 -4.02 -4.27
C MET A 1 37.35 -3.44 -5.28
N LEU A 2 36.14 -3.99 -5.37
CA LEU A 2 35.10 -3.45 -6.25
C LEU A 2 34.44 -2.29 -5.52
N ILE A 3 34.48 -1.11 -6.13
CA ILE A 3 33.74 0.06 -5.68
C ILE A 3 32.28 -0.17 -6.09
N LEU A 4 31.41 -0.45 -5.11
CA LEU A 4 29.97 -0.36 -5.32
C LEU A 4 29.64 1.13 -5.51
N ALA A 5 29.08 1.46 -6.67
CA ALA A 5 28.49 2.77 -6.92
C ALA A 5 27.41 3.05 -5.86
N PRO A 6 27.20 4.32 -5.46
CA PRO A 6 26.15 4.66 -4.51
C PRO A 6 24.81 4.19 -5.09
N SER A 7 24.18 3.30 -4.31
CA SER A 7 22.92 2.62 -4.52
C SER A 7 21.89 3.45 -5.28
N VAL A 8 21.54 2.98 -6.48
CA VAL A 8 20.16 3.08 -6.94
C VAL A 8 19.31 2.53 -5.79
N LEU A 9 18.33 3.29 -5.28
CA LEU A 9 17.38 2.79 -4.30
C LEU A 9 16.75 1.54 -4.93
N ALA A 10 17.20 0.36 -4.49
CA ALA A 10 16.80 -0.88 -5.11
C ALA A 10 15.31 -1.07 -4.82
N ALA A 11 14.53 -1.41 -5.86
CA ALA A 11 13.15 -1.82 -5.66
C ALA A 11 13.09 -2.94 -4.61
N THR A 12 11.98 -2.99 -3.87
CA THR A 12 11.79 -3.99 -2.81
C THR A 12 11.80 -5.40 -3.40
N ASP A 13 12.54 -6.29 -2.75
CA ASP A 13 12.55 -7.72 -3.05
C ASP A 13 11.76 -8.47 -1.97
N CYS A 14 10.51 -8.78 -2.31
CA CYS A 14 9.59 -9.47 -1.41
C CYS A 14 10.00 -10.91 -1.05
N PHE A 15 10.96 -11.52 -1.77
CA PHE A 15 11.46 -12.85 -1.44
C PHE A 15 12.46 -12.86 -0.28
N VAL A 16 13.12 -11.72 0.00
CA VAL A 16 14.21 -11.65 0.98
C VAL A 16 13.92 -10.73 2.17
N GLN A 17 12.85 -9.94 2.13
CA GLN A 17 12.37 -9.23 3.33
C GLN A 17 11.74 -10.21 4.34
N THR A 18 11.86 -9.90 5.63
CA THR A 18 11.41 -10.78 6.72
C THR A 18 10.38 -10.12 7.65
N ASP A 19 9.90 -8.93 7.31
CA ASP A 19 8.98 -8.15 8.12
C ASP A 19 7.56 -8.75 8.12
N ILE A 20 7.13 -9.22 6.94
CA ILE A 20 5.77 -9.71 6.66
C ILE A 20 5.81 -10.88 5.67
N PRO A 21 4.73 -11.67 5.49
CA PRO A 21 4.68 -12.68 4.45
C PRO A 21 4.95 -12.10 3.06
N GLN A 22 5.60 -12.87 2.19
CA GLN A 22 5.90 -12.47 0.81
C GLN A 22 4.65 -11.96 0.07
N THR A 23 3.50 -12.60 0.27
CA THR A 23 2.23 -12.19 -0.35
C THR A 23 1.74 -10.83 0.13
N GLU A 24 1.97 -10.49 1.40
CA GLU A 24 1.61 -9.17 1.92
C GLU A 24 2.56 -8.10 1.40
N CYS A 25 3.86 -8.39 1.32
CA CYS A 25 4.81 -7.51 0.66
C CYS A 25 4.42 -7.26 -0.80
N GLN A 26 4.05 -8.31 -1.54
CA GLN A 26 3.63 -8.16 -2.94
C GLN A 26 2.37 -7.30 -3.07
N ALA A 27 1.39 -7.46 -2.17
CA ALA A 27 0.19 -6.62 -2.18
C ALA A 27 0.51 -5.12 -1.94
N LEU A 28 1.50 -4.80 -1.08
CA LEU A 28 1.95 -3.42 -0.90
C LEU A 28 2.69 -2.89 -2.14
N VAL A 29 3.55 -3.70 -2.77
CA VAL A 29 4.25 -3.33 -4.02
C VAL A 29 3.25 -3.13 -5.16
N ASP A 30 2.22 -3.99 -5.25
CA ASP A 30 1.15 -3.84 -6.23
C ASP A 30 0.37 -2.55 -5.99
N LEU A 31 0.05 -2.21 -4.74
CA LEU A 31 -0.61 -0.94 -4.40
C LEU A 31 0.24 0.25 -4.82
N TYR A 32 1.56 0.21 -4.58
CA TYR A 32 2.49 1.23 -5.04
C TYR A 32 2.45 1.37 -6.56
N ASN A 33 2.57 0.27 -7.29
CA ASN A 33 2.62 0.28 -8.76
C ASN A 33 1.28 0.70 -9.39
N SER A 34 0.15 0.20 -8.87
CA SER A 34 -1.18 0.43 -9.44
C SER A 34 -1.73 1.83 -9.16
N THR A 35 -1.10 2.58 -8.24
CA THR A 35 -1.54 3.93 -7.86
C THR A 35 -0.47 4.99 -8.12
N ASN A 36 0.44 4.72 -9.06
CA ASN A 36 1.48 5.63 -9.52
C ASN A 36 2.45 6.08 -8.40
N GLY A 37 2.94 5.10 -7.65
CA GLY A 37 3.87 5.24 -6.51
C GLY A 37 5.00 6.25 -6.68
N PRO A 38 5.72 6.27 -7.82
CA PRO A 38 6.80 7.24 -8.04
C PRO A 38 6.33 8.71 -8.02
N SER A 39 5.04 8.97 -8.24
CA SER A 39 4.44 10.31 -8.28
C SER A 39 3.63 10.67 -7.02
N TRP A 40 3.65 9.83 -5.98
CA TRP A 40 3.05 10.18 -4.70
C TRP A 40 3.78 11.39 -4.09
N THR A 41 3.07 12.23 -3.35
CA THR A 41 3.59 13.52 -2.85
C THR A 41 4.87 13.41 -2.00
N ASP A 42 5.06 12.28 -1.32
CA ASP A 42 6.16 12.03 -0.40
C ASP A 42 7.14 10.93 -0.90
N SER A 43 7.02 10.50 -2.15
CA SER A 43 7.98 9.59 -2.76
C SER A 43 9.26 10.33 -3.18
N PRO A 44 10.46 9.72 -3.06
CA PRO A 44 10.76 8.40 -2.48
C PRO A 44 10.99 8.44 -0.95
N ALA A 45 10.86 9.60 -0.30
CA ALA A 45 11.15 9.76 1.14
C ALA A 45 10.26 8.91 2.06
N ASN A 46 9.13 8.43 1.55
CA ASN A 46 8.21 7.52 2.25
C ASN A 46 8.70 6.06 2.35
N ASN A 47 9.85 5.71 1.76
CA ASN A 47 10.48 4.39 1.71
C ASN A 47 9.73 3.29 0.95
N TRP A 48 8.55 3.58 0.38
CA TRP A 48 7.79 2.59 -0.37
C TRP A 48 8.55 2.16 -1.62
N ASN A 49 8.67 0.84 -1.81
CA ASN A 49 9.38 0.24 -2.94
C ASN A 49 10.83 0.74 -3.10
N VAL A 50 11.46 1.08 -1.98
CA VAL A 50 12.80 1.70 -1.91
C VAL A 50 13.66 1.00 -0.86
N THR A 51 13.07 0.62 0.27
CA THR A 51 13.71 -0.23 1.28
C THR A 51 13.11 -1.61 1.27
N ASN A 52 13.86 -2.60 1.78
CA ASN A 52 13.38 -3.96 1.94
C ASN A 52 12.78 -4.22 3.33
N THR A 53 12.16 -3.19 3.91
CA THR A 53 11.58 -3.18 5.26
C THR A 53 10.15 -2.62 5.22
N PRO A 54 9.16 -3.37 4.70
CA PRO A 54 7.80 -2.89 4.53
C PRO A 54 7.16 -2.28 5.77
N CYS A 55 7.49 -2.76 6.98
CA CYS A 55 6.92 -2.22 8.22
C CYS A 55 7.48 -0.85 8.60
N SER A 56 8.56 -0.39 7.95
CA SER A 56 9.11 0.96 8.10
C SER A 56 8.64 1.93 7.01
N TRP A 57 7.78 1.48 6.08
CA TRP A 57 7.25 2.35 5.04
C TRP A 57 6.23 3.32 5.64
N THR A 58 6.29 4.58 5.22
CA THR A 58 5.44 5.62 5.80
C THR A 58 3.98 5.30 5.54
N GLY A 59 3.22 5.07 6.62
CA GLY A 59 1.81 4.73 6.58
C GLY A 59 1.50 3.23 6.55
N VAL A 60 2.51 2.35 6.54
CA VAL A 60 2.30 0.90 6.78
C VAL A 60 2.49 0.62 8.26
N ILE A 61 1.49 0.00 8.88
CA ILE A 61 1.56 -0.40 10.30
C ILE A 61 1.43 -1.92 10.38
N CYS A 62 2.48 -2.54 10.89
CA CYS A 62 2.50 -3.97 11.13
C CYS A 62 2.15 -4.31 12.57
N GLY A 63 1.48 -5.46 12.75
CA GLY A 63 1.38 -6.14 14.03
C GLY A 63 2.57 -7.08 14.24
N ILE A 64 2.32 -8.28 14.74
CA ILE A 64 3.35 -9.32 14.90
C ILE A 64 3.58 -9.99 13.54
N GLY A 65 4.41 -9.37 12.70
CA GLY A 65 4.83 -9.93 11.42
C GLY A 65 3.77 -9.92 10.31
N VAL A 66 2.75 -9.07 10.41
CA VAL A 66 1.67 -8.93 9.41
C VAL A 66 1.22 -7.48 9.30
N VAL A 67 0.78 -7.05 8.12
CA VAL A 67 0.20 -5.72 7.87
C VAL A 67 -1.17 -5.64 8.53
N THR A 68 -1.37 -4.62 9.36
CA THR A 68 -2.64 -4.40 10.07
C THR A 68 -3.30 -3.09 9.67
N GLN A 69 -2.55 -2.10 9.20
CA GLN A 69 -3.13 -0.84 8.72
C GLN A 69 -2.33 -0.25 7.55
N ILE A 70 -3.05 0.41 6.65
CA ILE A 70 -2.47 1.25 5.59
C ILE A 70 -3.09 2.65 5.72
N GLN A 71 -2.23 3.66 5.87
CA GLN A 71 -2.59 5.06 6.06
C GLN A 71 -1.90 5.94 5.01
N ARG A 72 -2.56 6.16 3.86
CA ARG A 72 -2.05 6.93 2.71
C ARG A 72 -3.03 8.01 2.26
N SER A 73 -3.72 8.63 3.22
CA SER A 73 -4.60 9.79 2.98
C SER A 73 -3.83 10.97 2.40
N SER A 74 -4.42 11.66 1.40
CA SER A 74 -3.89 12.92 0.86
C SER A 74 -2.45 12.81 0.32
N ARG A 75 -2.10 11.70 -0.35
CA ARG A 75 -0.74 11.44 -0.87
C ARG A 75 -0.65 11.40 -2.39
N ASN A 76 -1.65 11.96 -3.08
CA ASN A 76 -1.69 12.00 -4.54
C ASN A 76 -1.62 10.61 -5.18
N LEU A 77 -2.31 9.63 -4.58
CA LEU A 77 -2.46 8.30 -5.19
C LEU A 77 -3.37 8.43 -6.42
N VAL A 78 -2.89 7.99 -7.58
CA VAL A 78 -3.59 8.07 -8.88
C VAL A 78 -3.57 6.70 -9.53
N GLY A 79 -4.74 6.13 -9.82
CA GLY A 79 -4.85 4.80 -10.44
C GLY A 79 -5.98 3.99 -9.84
N THR A 80 -5.78 2.68 -9.68
CA THR A 80 -6.80 1.74 -9.17
C THR A 80 -6.29 0.94 -7.99
N LEU A 81 -7.19 0.46 -7.13
CA LEU A 81 -6.84 -0.49 -6.07
C LEU A 81 -6.60 -1.90 -6.66
N PRO A 82 -5.48 -2.57 -6.33
CA PRO A 82 -5.22 -3.91 -6.83
C PRO A 82 -5.99 -4.96 -6.01
N SER A 83 -6.42 -6.04 -6.67
CA SER A 83 -7.14 -7.14 -6.00
C SER A 83 -6.28 -7.89 -4.97
N SER A 84 -4.95 -7.80 -5.08
CA SER A 84 -4.01 -8.37 -4.12
C SER A 84 -4.14 -7.76 -2.72
N LEU A 85 -4.79 -6.60 -2.54
CA LEU A 85 -5.13 -6.11 -1.20
C LEU A 85 -5.94 -7.11 -0.37
N SER A 86 -6.69 -8.02 -1.01
CA SER A 86 -7.41 -9.10 -0.34
C SER A 86 -6.51 -10.11 0.38
N THR A 87 -5.21 -10.19 0.03
CA THR A 87 -4.26 -11.09 0.71
C THR A 87 -3.79 -10.56 2.06
N LEU A 88 -4.07 -9.28 2.36
CA LEU A 88 -3.80 -8.67 3.66
C LEU A 88 -4.89 -9.08 4.67
N THR A 89 -4.98 -10.37 4.98
CA THR A 89 -6.08 -10.95 5.78
C THR A 89 -6.18 -10.34 7.19
N ASN A 90 -5.08 -9.82 7.73
CA ASN A 90 -5.03 -9.14 9.03
C ASN A 90 -5.21 -7.62 8.95
N LEU A 91 -5.49 -7.05 7.77
CA LEU A 91 -5.72 -5.62 7.59
C LEU A 91 -7.02 -5.21 8.28
N ARG A 92 -6.92 -4.33 9.28
CA ARG A 92 -8.04 -3.86 10.11
C ARG A 92 -8.41 -2.41 9.84
N SER A 93 -7.49 -1.64 9.24
CA SER A 93 -7.72 -0.23 8.91
C SER A 93 -7.12 0.12 7.55
N LEU A 94 -7.95 0.73 6.70
CA LEU A 94 -7.55 1.20 5.38
C LEU A 94 -7.98 2.66 5.23
N ASN A 95 -7.01 3.57 5.22
CA ASN A 95 -7.25 4.98 5.02
C ASN A 95 -6.54 5.47 3.76
N LEU A 96 -7.32 5.66 2.70
CA LEU A 96 -6.89 6.16 1.39
C LEU A 96 -7.71 7.38 0.94
N ASN A 97 -8.38 8.06 1.88
CA ASN A 97 -9.24 9.19 1.53
C ASN A 97 -8.44 10.38 0.96
N TRP A 98 -9.14 11.28 0.27
CA TRP A 98 -8.55 12.49 -0.34
C TRP A 98 -7.43 12.18 -1.34
N ASN A 99 -7.67 11.21 -2.22
CA ASN A 99 -6.78 10.86 -3.32
C ASN A 99 -7.53 10.96 -4.66
N GLN A 100 -6.93 10.44 -5.72
CA GLN A 100 -7.49 10.47 -7.07
C GLN A 100 -7.69 9.04 -7.61
N LEU A 101 -7.99 8.09 -6.71
CA LEU A 101 -8.20 6.69 -7.06
C LEU A 101 -9.50 6.54 -7.87
N THR A 102 -9.48 5.63 -8.84
CA THR A 102 -10.54 5.39 -9.81
C THR A 102 -10.85 3.89 -9.89
N GLY A 103 -11.85 3.52 -10.70
CA GLY A 103 -12.26 2.13 -10.90
C GLY A 103 -13.13 1.61 -9.75
N THR A 104 -13.31 0.30 -9.69
CA THR A 104 -14.09 -0.37 -8.64
C THR A 104 -13.22 -0.71 -7.44
N ILE A 105 -13.83 -0.73 -6.24
CA ILE A 105 -13.18 -1.27 -5.05
C ILE A 105 -13.12 -2.81 -5.22
N PRO A 106 -11.94 -3.45 -5.12
CA PRO A 106 -11.83 -4.90 -5.20
C PRO A 106 -12.57 -5.57 -4.02
N ASP A 107 -12.88 -6.86 -4.15
CA ASP A 107 -13.43 -7.62 -3.03
C ASP A 107 -12.38 -7.75 -1.92
N LEU A 108 -12.66 -7.11 -0.77
CA LEU A 108 -11.81 -7.12 0.42
C LEU A 108 -12.42 -7.95 1.56
N SER A 109 -13.43 -8.80 1.27
CA SER A 109 -14.12 -9.62 2.28
C SER A 109 -13.21 -10.60 3.04
N ALA A 110 -12.06 -10.96 2.46
CA ALA A 110 -11.04 -11.80 3.10
C ALA A 110 -10.16 -11.04 4.12
N THR A 111 -10.26 -9.71 4.17
CA THR A 111 -9.53 -8.88 5.15
C THR A 111 -10.30 -8.77 6.45
N ALA A 112 -9.62 -8.37 7.52
CA ALA A 112 -10.24 -8.05 8.81
C ALA A 112 -10.81 -6.61 8.86
N LEU A 113 -11.08 -5.99 7.72
CA LEU A 113 -11.63 -4.64 7.64
C LEU A 113 -13.05 -4.64 8.19
N ALA A 114 -13.30 -3.74 9.14
CA ALA A 114 -14.62 -3.49 9.70
C ALA A 114 -14.89 -1.99 9.72
N ALA A 115 -16.12 -1.59 9.39
CA ALA A 115 -16.56 -0.23 9.67
C ALA A 115 -16.41 0.07 11.18
N PRO A 116 -15.88 1.24 11.58
CA PRO A 116 -15.68 2.45 10.79
C PRO A 116 -14.27 2.65 10.19
N ASN A 117 -13.40 1.63 10.21
CA ASN A 117 -11.97 1.79 9.88
C ASN A 117 -11.62 1.72 8.37
N VAL A 118 -12.59 2.04 7.51
CA VAL A 118 -12.41 2.06 6.06
C VAL A 118 -12.73 3.46 5.56
N TYR A 119 -11.71 4.20 5.12
CA TYR A 119 -11.83 5.58 4.66
C TYR A 119 -11.39 5.68 3.19
N LEU A 120 -12.37 5.59 2.29
CA LEU A 120 -12.16 5.67 0.84
C LEU A 120 -12.77 6.91 0.21
N ASN A 121 -13.45 7.75 1.01
CA ASN A 121 -14.13 8.97 0.56
C ASN A 121 -13.16 9.97 -0.10
N CYS A 122 -13.72 10.92 -0.86
CA CYS A 122 -12.93 11.93 -1.60
C CYS A 122 -11.92 11.27 -2.55
N ASN A 123 -12.36 10.23 -3.26
CA ASN A 123 -11.73 9.63 -4.42
C ASN A 123 -12.68 9.73 -5.62
N ARG A 124 -12.38 9.02 -6.72
CA ARG A 124 -13.18 8.96 -7.94
C ARG A 124 -13.57 7.51 -8.28
N PHE A 125 -13.82 6.68 -7.25
CA PHE A 125 -14.26 5.30 -7.44
C PHE A 125 -15.61 5.25 -8.17
N THR A 126 -15.74 4.27 -9.05
CA THR A 126 -16.98 3.98 -9.77
C THR A 126 -17.75 2.90 -9.01
N GLY A 127 -19.07 3.05 -8.87
CA GLY A 127 -19.92 2.06 -8.19
C GLY A 127 -20.12 2.31 -6.69
N GLU A 128 -19.53 3.36 -6.12
CA GLU A 128 -19.99 3.91 -4.85
C GLU A 128 -21.35 4.59 -5.12
N THR A 129 -22.45 3.90 -4.80
CA THR A 129 -23.76 4.54 -4.75
C THR A 129 -23.72 5.56 -3.62
N GLY A 130 -23.64 6.84 -3.97
CA GLY A 130 -23.72 7.93 -3.01
C GLY A 130 -25.00 7.80 -2.18
N THR A 131 -24.83 7.61 -0.88
CA THR A 131 -25.85 7.83 0.15
C THR A 131 -25.25 8.67 1.25
#